data_AF-A0A2Z2KE90-F1
#
_entry.id   AF-A0A2Z2KE90-F1
#
_cell.length_a   1.000
_cell.length_b   1.000
_cell.length_c   1.000
_cell.angle_alpha   90.00
_cell.angle_beta   90.00
_cell.angle_gamma   90.00
#
_symmetry.space_group_name_H-M   'P 1'
#
loop_
_entity.id
_entity.type
_entity.pdbx_description
1 polymer ?
#
loop_
_entity_poly.entity_id
_entity_poly.type
_entity_poly.pdbx_seq_one_letter_code
_entity_poly.pdbx_strand_id
1 'polypeptide(L)'
;MSTDSVIKNFDTWKSFLGKRVIQAEKMGMNDETISKLAFEIGEFLDKKVDPANTSNRAIKELWDVGNDAEKHTIATLMVKLAKENA
;
A
#
# COMPACT_ATOMS: atom_id res chain seq x y z
N MET A 1 -17.05 10.65 -3.52
CA MET A 1 -16.51 9.63 -2.58
C MET A 1 -15.58 10.35 -1.62
N SER A 2 -15.83 10.27 -0.32
CA SER A 2 -15.00 10.93 0.71
C SER A 2 -13.77 10.07 1.00
N THR A 3 -12.62 10.71 1.25
CA THR A 3 -11.33 10.06 1.55
C THR A 3 -11.40 9.01 2.67
N ASP A 4 -12.38 9.11 3.57
CA ASP A 4 -12.57 8.20 4.70
C ASP A 4 -13.07 6.80 4.32
N SER A 5 -13.72 6.61 3.16
CA SER A 5 -14.19 5.27 2.74
C SER A 5 -13.07 4.43 2.11
N VAL A 6 -12.01 5.08 1.61
CA VAL A 6 -10.87 4.44 0.93
C VAL A 6 -10.02 3.62 1.92
N ILE A 7 -10.02 4.03 3.19
CA ILE A 7 -9.16 3.49 4.25
C ILE A 7 -9.86 2.36 5.03
N LYS A 8 -11.20 2.33 5.02
CA LYS A 8 -11.99 1.36 5.79
C LYS A 8 -12.03 -0.02 5.17
N ASN A 9 -11.87 -0.14 3.86
CA ASN A 9 -11.96 -1.40 3.13
C ASN A 9 -10.63 -1.72 2.44
N PHE A 10 -10.06 -2.89 2.76
CA PHE A 10 -8.81 -3.38 2.19
C PHE A 10 -8.86 -3.48 0.65
N ASP A 11 -10.03 -3.84 0.09
CA ASP A 11 -10.22 -3.90 -1.36
C ASP A 11 -10.19 -2.51 -2.02
N THR A 12 -10.73 -1.50 -1.33
CA THR A 12 -10.68 -0.12 -1.84
C THR A 12 -9.25 0.41 -1.79
N TRP A 13 -8.51 0.08 -0.73
CA TRP A 13 -7.09 0.40 -0.63
C TRP A 13 -6.26 -0.27 -1.73
N LYS A 14 -6.46 -1.57 -2.01
CA LYS A 14 -5.81 -2.29 -3.12
C LYS A 14 -6.13 -1.64 -4.47
N SER A 15 -7.40 -1.36 -4.77
CA SER A 15 -7.79 -0.72 -6.04
C SER A 15 -7.20 0.68 -6.20
N PHE A 16 -7.14 1.46 -5.11
CA PHE A 16 -6.52 2.79 -5.12
C PHE A 16 -5.01 2.71 -5.40
N LEU A 17 -4.28 1.85 -4.68
CA LEU A 17 -2.85 1.64 -4.88
C LEU A 17 -2.58 1.12 -6.30
N GLY A 18 -3.35 0.15 -6.78
CA GLY A 18 -3.20 -0.47 -8.10
C GLY A 18 -3.35 0.56 -9.22
N LYS A 19 -4.37 1.43 -9.15
CA LYS A 19 -4.56 2.54 -10.10
C LYS A 19 -3.39 3.51 -10.11
N ARG A 20 -2.85 3.86 -8.93
CA ARG A 20 -1.69 4.76 -8.81
C ARG A 20 -0.42 4.14 -9.41
N VAL A 21 -0.19 2.86 -9.17
CA VAL A 21 0.95 2.11 -9.73
C VAL A 21 0.84 2.03 -11.26
N ILE A 22 -0.32 1.63 -11.79
CA ILE A 22 -0.55 1.55 -13.25
C ILE A 22 -0.35 2.93 -13.90
N GLN A 23 -0.82 3.99 -13.24
CA GLN A 23 -0.63 5.35 -13.73
C GLN A 23 0.86 5.76 -13.72
N ALA A 24 1.60 5.41 -12.67
CA ALA A 24 3.05 5.64 -12.58
C ALA A 24 3.82 4.92 -13.70
N GLU A 25 3.50 3.65 -13.96
CA GLU A 25 4.08 2.86 -15.04
C GLU A 25 3.81 3.50 -16.42
N LYS A 26 2.57 3.94 -16.67
CA LYS A 26 2.21 4.64 -17.91
C LYS A 26 2.95 5.95 -18.12
N MET A 27 3.40 6.59 -17.04
CA MET A 27 4.22 7.81 -17.09
C MET A 27 5.73 7.51 -17.23
N GLY A 28 6.12 6.23 -17.33
CA GLY A 28 7.51 5.81 -17.51
C GLY A 28 8.32 5.79 -16.22
N MET A 29 7.68 5.79 -15.05
CA MET A 29 8.39 5.63 -13.77
C MET A 29 8.98 4.23 -13.65
N ASN A 30 10.21 4.14 -13.15
CA ASN A 30 10.90 2.89 -12.91
C ASN A 30 10.46 2.24 -11.58
N ASP A 31 10.81 0.96 -11.40
CA ASP A 31 10.45 0.15 -10.23
C ASP A 31 10.93 0.75 -8.90
N GLU A 32 12.03 1.50 -8.92
CA GLU A 32 12.58 2.21 -7.76
C GLU A 32 11.64 3.34 -7.30
N THR A 33 11.07 4.07 -8.25
CA THR A 33 10.09 5.13 -7.97
C THR A 33 8.76 4.54 -7.46
N ILE A 34 8.36 3.39 -8.01
CA ILE A 34 7.18 2.65 -7.55
C ILE A 34 7.39 2.12 -6.13
N SER A 35 8.61 1.64 -5.82
CA SER A 35 8.97 1.18 -4.47
C SER A 35 8.95 2.33 -3.44
N LYS A 36 9.41 3.53 -3.82
CA LYS A 36 9.25 4.74 -2.99
C LYS A 36 7.79 5.08 -2.74
N LEU A 37 6.95 5.07 -3.78
CA LEU A 37 5.52 5.32 -3.63
C LEU A 37 4.87 4.29 -2.69
N ALA A 38 5.28 3.03 -2.78
CA ALA A 38 4.81 1.97 -1.90
C ALA A 38 5.26 2.17 -0.45
N PHE A 39 6.48 2.66 -0.23
CA PHE A 39 7.00 2.99 1.10
C PHE A 39 6.24 4.16 1.74
N GLU A 40 5.95 5.22 0.97
CA GLU A 40 5.09 6.33 1.40
C GLU A 40 3.67 5.84 1.76
N ILE A 41 3.18 4.81 1.07
CA ILE A 41 1.89 4.18 1.37
C ILE A 41 1.97 3.26 2.59
N GLY A 42 3.13 2.66 2.87
CA GLY A 42 3.44 2.00 4.14
C GLY A 42 3.38 2.99 5.33
N GLU A 43 3.96 4.18 5.19
CA GLU A 43 3.78 5.25 6.18
C GLU A 43 2.31 5.70 6.32
N PHE A 44 1.53 5.59 5.25
CA PHE A 44 0.11 5.89 5.30
C PHE A 44 -0.68 4.86 6.12
N LEU A 45 -0.28 3.58 6.08
CA LEU A 45 -0.81 2.56 7.00
C LEU A 45 -0.46 2.91 8.45
N ASP A 46 0.78 3.35 8.70
CA ASP A 46 1.20 3.75 10.04
C ASP A 46 0.32 4.86 10.64
N LYS A 47 -0.10 5.82 9.81
CA LYS A 47 -0.84 7.01 10.27
C LYS A 47 -2.37 6.89 10.23
N LYS A 48 -2.95 5.92 9.52
CA LYS A 48 -4.41 5.88 9.26
C LYS A 48 -5.09 4.50 9.35
N VAL A 49 -4.43 3.44 9.81
CA VAL A 49 -5.11 2.14 9.99
C VAL A 49 -6.26 2.27 10.99
N ASP A 50 -7.49 2.09 10.51
CA ASP A 50 -8.65 1.90 11.38
C ASP A 50 -8.50 0.56 12.10
N PRO A 51 -8.46 0.53 13.45
CA PRO A 51 -8.33 -0.69 14.22
C PRO A 51 -9.41 -1.74 13.93
N ALA A 52 -10.56 -1.34 13.37
CA ALA A 52 -11.65 -2.24 12.99
C ALA A 52 -11.37 -3.05 11.71
N ASN A 53 -10.36 -2.66 10.90
CA ASN A 53 -9.96 -3.43 9.73
C ASN A 53 -8.83 -4.40 10.08
N THR A 54 -9.17 -5.67 10.26
CA THR A 54 -8.24 -6.73 10.67
C THR A 54 -7.12 -6.99 9.66
N SER A 55 -7.37 -6.83 8.36
CA SER A 55 -6.34 -7.02 7.32
C SER A 55 -5.30 -5.91 7.34
N ASN A 56 -5.75 -4.65 7.41
CA ASN A 56 -4.86 -3.50 7.53
C ASN A 56 -4.05 -3.55 8.82
N ARG A 57 -4.67 -3.98 9.93
CA ARG A 57 -4.00 -4.21 11.21
C ARG A 57 -2.90 -5.27 11.10
N ALA A 58 -3.17 -6.41 10.47
CA ALA A 58 -2.17 -7.46 10.30
C ALA A 58 -0.94 -6.98 9.51
N ILE A 59 -1.15 -6.20 8.44
CA ILE A 59 -0.05 -5.62 7.67
C ILE A 59 0.75 -4.63 8.52
N LYS A 60 0.08 -3.81 9.33
CA LYS A 60 0.71 -2.87 10.26
C LYS A 60 1.55 -3.57 11.33
N GLU A 61 1.05 -4.65 11.93
CA GLU A 61 1.79 -5.44 12.92
C GLU A 61 3.06 -6.06 12.32
N LEU A 62 2.98 -6.59 11.08
CA LEU A 62 4.14 -7.08 10.35
C LEU A 62 5.13 -5.96 10.00
N TRP A 63 4.62 -4.79 9.61
CA TRP A 63 5.44 -3.62 9.29
C TRP A 63 6.21 -3.10 10.50
N ASP A 64 5.60 -3.12 11.69
CA ASP A 64 6.18 -2.56 12.91
C ASP A 64 7.34 -3.38 13.48
N VAL A 65 7.30 -4.70 13.30
CA VAL A 65 8.37 -5.60 13.72
C VAL A 65 9.47 -5.73 12.66
N GLY A 66 9.22 -5.26 11.44
CA GLY A 66 10.14 -5.39 10.31
C GLY A 66 11.27 -4.36 10.31
N ASN A 67 12.46 -4.78 9.88
CA ASN A 67 13.56 -3.89 9.51
C ASN A 67 13.32 -3.26 8.12
N ASP A 68 14.22 -2.36 7.68
CA ASP A 68 14.03 -1.61 6.43
C ASP A 68 13.93 -2.50 5.19
N ALA A 69 14.70 -3.60 5.12
CA ALA A 69 14.64 -4.53 4.00
C ALA A 69 13.32 -5.31 3.97
N GLU A 70 12.81 -5.70 5.14
CA GLU A 70 11.52 -6.38 5.29
C GLU A 70 10.36 -5.44 4.95
N LYS A 71 10.40 -4.18 5.40
CA LYS A 71 9.43 -3.15 5.02
C LYS A 71 9.42 -2.91 3.51
N HIS A 72 10.59 -2.82 2.88
CA HIS A 72 10.69 -2.72 1.42
C HIS A 72 10.08 -3.94 0.72
N THR A 73 10.27 -5.14 1.28
CA THR A 73 9.68 -6.38 0.76
C THR A 73 8.15 -6.35 0.86
N ILE A 74 7.61 -5.98 2.03
CA ILE A 74 6.16 -5.85 2.25
C ILE A 74 5.56 -4.83 1.26
N ALA A 75 6.18 -3.65 1.11
CA ALA A 75 5.75 -2.62 0.17
C ALA A 75 5.73 -3.13 -1.29
N THR A 76 6.76 -3.88 -1.69
CA THR A 76 6.84 -4.50 -3.02
C THR A 76 5.72 -5.50 -3.26
N LEU A 77 5.43 -6.36 -2.28
CA LEU A 77 4.34 -7.35 -2.37
C LEU A 77 2.97 -6.67 -2.42
N MET A 78 2.78 -5.60 -1.65
CA MET A 78 1.58 -4.78 -1.65
C MET A 78 1.30 -4.14 -3.02
N VAL A 79 2.34 -3.64 -3.69
CA VAL A 79 2.24 -3.15 -5.08
C VAL A 79 1.79 -4.25 -6.03
N LYS A 80 2.44 -5.42 -5.97
CA LYS A 80 2.08 -6.56 -6.84
C LYS A 80 0.63 -7.00 -6.58
N LEU A 81 0.24 -7.15 -5.32
CA LEU A 81 -1.13 -7.50 -4.93
C LEU A 81 -2.15 -6.48 -5.45
N ALA A 82 -1.84 -5.19 -5.32
CA ALA A 82 -2.72 -4.13 -5.80
C ALA A 82 -2.86 -4.13 -7.34
N LYS A 83 -1.79 -4.44 -8.08
CA LYS A 83 -1.84 -4.61 -9.54
C LYS A 83 -2.74 -5.78 -9.96
N GLU A 84 -2.67 -6.91 -9.26
CA GLU A 84 -3.54 -8.07 -9.52
C GLU A 84 -5.03 -7.80 -9.22
N ASN A 85 -5.33 -6.74 -8.47
CA ASN A 85 -6.68 -6.36 -8.04
C ASN A 85 -7.13 -5.00 -8.62
N ALA A 86 -6.47 -4.51 -9.68
CA ALA A 86 -6.67 -3.18 -10.25
C ALA A 86 -7.84 -3.09 -11.26
#